data_AF-A0A507B2A9-F1
#
_entry.id   AF-A0A507B2A9-F1
#
_cell.length_a   1.000
_cell.length_b   1.000
_cell.length_c   1.000
_cell.angle_alpha   90.00
_cell.angle_beta   90.00
_cell.angle_gamma   90.00
#
_symmetry.space_group_name_H-M   'P 1'
#
loop_
_entity.id
_entity.type
_entity.pdbx_description
1 polymer ?
#
loop_
_entity_poly.entity_id
_entity_poly.type
_entity_poly.pdbx_seq_one_letter_code
_entity_poly.pdbx_strand_id
1 'polypeptide(L)'
;MGILEKNKDPAYSPITDDQTSDSARESDDLIYDGDRSQFKTSRRRPGWMVIIGFVALLAYSAVLLTASSWWWKKERLHGANVIDSPIRDYIKYEPTFFKHTEMAKDTMLVGEPSPELERNWHAIMQYFYAEVPKEYMQKLGREKEGIRMANGNYLANYAFIHQLHCLKRLHHNFYPDHYFPDMTEDEQALQKEHSMHCIQMLIEAIMCKADETPLTMFWFNESILPGGNRTIAHECVDWKLLLEGMEKVKVDPFEEGLLIHPKFGAVVPDGRDTVLDNRIGYVMHATPLDRDKYP
;
A
#
# COMPACT_ATOMS: atom_id res chain seq x y z
N MET A 1 -43.87 20.88 41.20
CA MET A 1 -43.21 22.08 41.75
C MET A 1 -42.07 22.39 40.81
N GLY A 2 -42.21 23.27 39.82
CA GLY A 2 -42.24 24.73 39.96
C GLY A 2 -40.81 25.22 40.22
N ILE A 3 -40.18 26.20 39.56
CA ILE A 3 -40.54 27.44 38.84
C ILE A 3 -39.18 27.90 38.21
N LEU A 4 -39.09 28.23 36.90
CA LEU A 4 -38.92 29.58 36.28
C LEU A 4 -37.80 30.45 36.91
N GLU A 5 -36.98 31.27 36.26
CA GLU A 5 -36.87 31.94 34.96
C GLU A 5 -35.44 32.56 34.94
N LYS A 6 -34.67 32.54 33.84
CA LYS A 6 -34.56 33.61 32.81
C LYS A 6 -34.31 35.03 33.35
N ASN A 7 -33.20 35.66 32.95
CA ASN A 7 -33.29 36.92 32.20
C ASN A 7 -32.03 37.26 31.40
N LYS A 8 -32.23 37.55 30.11
CA LYS A 8 -31.29 38.14 29.14
C LYS A 8 -32.10 39.21 28.43
N ASP A 9 -31.56 40.40 28.33
CA ASP A 9 -32.06 41.53 27.52
C ASP A 9 -30.85 42.25 26.90
N PRO A 10 -31.01 43.04 25.82
CA PRO A 10 -31.83 42.78 24.63
C PRO A 10 -31.09 43.26 23.35
N ALA A 11 -31.80 43.27 22.21
CA ALA A 11 -31.69 44.20 21.07
C ALA A 11 -31.52 43.52 19.70
N TYR A 12 -32.65 43.18 19.07
CA TYR A 12 -32.93 43.52 17.67
C TYR A 12 -34.39 43.24 17.34
N SER A 13 -35.10 44.22 16.78
CA SER A 13 -36.45 44.06 16.21
C SER A 13 -36.52 44.78 14.85
N PRO A 14 -37.17 44.20 13.82
CA PRO A 14 -37.09 44.66 12.43
C PRO A 14 -38.26 45.58 12.04
N ILE A 15 -38.12 46.37 10.97
CA ILE A 15 -39.24 46.97 10.23
C ILE A 15 -38.98 46.93 8.71
N THR A 16 -40.07 46.72 7.99
CA THR A 16 -40.30 46.33 6.59
C THR A 16 -40.42 47.48 5.57
N ASP A 17 -40.38 47.07 4.29
CA ASP A 17 -40.65 47.79 3.03
C ASP A 17 -41.84 48.77 3.05
N ASP A 18 -41.79 49.87 2.27
CA ASP A 18 -42.27 49.89 0.87
C ASP A 18 -42.27 51.32 0.22
N GLN A 19 -42.02 51.33 -1.10
CA GLN A 19 -42.55 52.20 -2.16
C GLN A 19 -42.25 53.73 -2.32
N THR A 20 -41.50 53.99 -3.40
CA THR A 20 -41.76 54.89 -4.57
C THR A 20 -41.84 56.42 -4.42
N SER A 21 -40.97 57.13 -5.16
CA SER A 21 -41.40 58.13 -6.16
C SER A 21 -40.29 58.37 -7.18
N ASP A 22 -40.69 58.48 -8.45
CA ASP A 22 -39.85 58.49 -9.64
C ASP A 22 -39.97 59.84 -10.36
N SER A 23 -38.85 60.29 -10.96
CA SER A 23 -38.73 61.27 -12.06
C SER A 23 -39.07 62.77 -11.86
N ALA A 24 -38.13 63.68 -12.19
CA ALA A 24 -38.03 64.32 -13.52
C ALA A 24 -37.10 65.57 -13.58
N ARG A 25 -36.10 65.49 -14.49
CA ARG A 25 -35.63 66.48 -15.51
C ARG A 25 -35.24 67.92 -15.10
N GLU A 26 -33.98 68.37 -15.26
CA GLU A 26 -33.26 68.82 -16.49
C GLU A 26 -33.35 70.36 -16.71
N SER A 27 -32.21 71.07 -16.62
CA SER A 27 -31.83 72.32 -17.33
C SER A 27 -30.51 72.84 -16.71
N ASP A 28 -29.38 72.72 -17.41
CA ASP A 28 -28.84 73.67 -18.39
C ASP A 28 -28.57 75.06 -17.79
N ASP A 29 -27.30 75.42 -17.59
CA ASP A 29 -26.50 76.08 -18.65
C ASP A 29 -25.40 76.99 -18.04
N LEU A 30 -24.34 77.22 -18.83
CA LEU A 30 -23.47 78.40 -18.87
C LEU A 30 -22.13 78.47 -18.07
N ILE A 31 -21.07 78.42 -18.89
CA ILE A 31 -19.81 79.20 -18.86
C ILE A 31 -18.56 78.50 -18.30
N TYR A 32 -17.80 77.89 -19.20
CA TYR A 32 -16.40 78.30 -19.40
C TYR A 32 -15.96 78.03 -20.84
N ASP A 33 -15.87 79.10 -21.62
CA ASP A 33 -15.24 79.14 -22.93
C ASP A 33 -13.74 79.37 -22.76
N GLY A 34 -12.88 78.63 -23.47
CA GLY A 34 -11.44 78.86 -23.38
C GLY A 34 -10.51 77.72 -23.80
N ASP A 35 -10.34 77.61 -25.11
CA ASP A 35 -9.03 77.46 -25.78
C ASP A 35 -8.53 76.07 -26.23
N ARG A 36 -8.27 76.03 -27.55
CA ARG A 36 -7.27 75.28 -28.31
C ARG A 36 -7.35 73.76 -28.49
N SER A 37 -7.63 73.43 -29.76
CA SER A 37 -7.24 72.26 -30.53
C SER A 37 -6.18 71.33 -29.90
N GLN A 38 -6.60 70.10 -29.59
CA GLN A 38 -5.77 68.93 -29.83
C GLN A 38 -6.65 67.85 -30.45
N PHE A 39 -6.42 67.55 -31.72
CA PHE A 39 -6.84 66.28 -32.31
C PHE A 39 -6.31 65.18 -31.38
N LYS A 40 -7.19 64.54 -30.61
CA LYS A 40 -6.88 63.30 -29.92
C LYS A 40 -6.65 62.26 -31.01
N THR A 41 -5.41 62.09 -31.43
CA THR A 41 -5.02 60.88 -32.13
C THR A 41 -5.38 59.73 -31.19
N SER A 42 -6.35 58.90 -31.60
CA SER A 42 -6.54 57.61 -30.96
C SER A 42 -5.23 56.86 -31.13
N ARG A 43 -4.39 56.91 -30.09
CA ARG A 43 -3.13 56.19 -30.03
C ARG A 43 -3.51 54.72 -29.98
N ARG A 44 -3.75 54.11 -31.15
CA ARG A 44 -3.98 52.69 -31.32
C ARG A 44 -2.85 51.99 -30.58
N ARG A 45 -3.14 51.42 -29.42
CA ARG A 45 -2.15 50.61 -28.70
C ARG A 45 -1.71 49.54 -29.71
N PRO A 46 -0.42 49.49 -30.06
CA PRO A 46 0.00 48.61 -31.12
C PRO A 46 -0.23 47.17 -30.66
N GLY A 47 -0.98 46.40 -31.47
CA GLY A 47 -1.48 45.07 -31.09
C GLY A 47 -0.40 44.09 -30.63
N TRP A 48 0.87 44.33 -30.99
CA TRP A 48 2.01 43.55 -30.51
C TRP A 48 2.20 43.58 -28.99
N MET A 49 1.82 44.66 -28.29
CA MET A 49 1.88 44.69 -26.82
C MET A 49 0.85 43.76 -26.17
N VAL A 50 -0.32 43.60 -26.79
CA VAL A 50 -1.34 42.63 -26.35
C VAL A 50 -0.84 41.21 -26.58
N ILE A 51 -0.19 40.97 -27.73
CA ILE A 51 0.42 39.67 -28.05
C ILE A 51 1.54 39.34 -27.05
N ILE A 52 2.43 40.28 -26.73
CA ILE A 52 3.50 40.06 -25.73
C ILE A 52 2.91 39.79 -24.35
N GLY A 53 1.89 40.55 -23.92
CA GLY A 53 1.21 40.29 -22.65
C GLY A 53 0.59 38.89 -22.59
N PHE A 54 -0.01 38.44 -23.70
CA PHE A 54 -0.59 37.11 -23.80
C PHE A 54 0.49 36.00 -23.76
N VAL A 55 1.61 36.19 -24.47
CA VAL A 55 2.76 35.26 -24.45
C VAL A 55 3.38 35.20 -23.04
N ALA A 56 3.55 36.34 -22.38
CA ALA A 56 4.07 36.39 -21.01
C ALA A 56 3.13 35.70 -20.02
N LEU A 57 1.82 35.87 -20.16
CA LEU A 57 0.82 35.19 -19.34
C LEU A 57 0.83 33.67 -19.57
N LEU A 58 0.95 33.22 -20.81
CA LEU A 58 1.08 31.79 -21.14
C LEU A 58 2.36 31.19 -20.59
N ALA A 59 3.49 31.89 -20.72
CA ALA A 59 4.77 31.46 -20.15
C ALA A 59 4.71 31.38 -18.61
N TYR A 60 4.14 32.41 -17.96
CA TYR A 60 3.95 32.43 -16.52
C TYR A 60 3.03 31.30 -16.05
N SER A 61 1.93 31.06 -16.76
CA SER A 61 1.00 29.97 -16.45
C SER A 61 1.65 28.60 -16.65
N ALA A 62 2.44 28.42 -17.70
CA ALA A 62 3.19 27.19 -17.94
C ALA A 62 4.24 26.95 -16.84
N VAL A 63 4.97 27.98 -16.41
CA VAL A 63 5.91 27.90 -15.29
C VAL A 63 5.19 27.58 -13.98
N LEU A 64 4.06 28.23 -13.69
CA LEU A 64 3.27 27.92 -12.51
C LEU A 64 2.73 26.48 -12.51
N LEU A 65 2.19 26.01 -13.64
CA LEU A 65 1.67 24.65 -13.77
C LEU A 65 2.77 23.59 -13.68
N THR A 66 3.93 23.85 -14.29
CA THR A 66 5.08 22.93 -14.21
C THR A 66 5.71 22.94 -12.82
N ALA A 67 5.90 24.09 -12.19
CA ALA A 67 6.42 24.20 -10.84
C ALA A 67 5.46 23.59 -9.81
N SER A 68 4.15 23.88 -9.91
CA SER A 68 3.14 23.29 -9.01
C SER A 68 2.98 21.79 -9.23
N SER A 69 2.98 21.30 -10.48
CA SER A 69 2.93 19.86 -10.75
C SER A 69 4.20 19.13 -10.31
N TRP A 70 5.38 19.75 -10.45
CA TRP A 70 6.63 19.19 -9.97
C TRP A 70 6.69 19.19 -8.44
N TRP A 71 6.27 20.28 -7.79
CA TRP A 71 6.13 20.36 -6.33
C TRP A 71 5.14 19.32 -5.81
N TRP A 72 3.96 19.19 -6.42
CA TRP A 72 2.98 18.16 -6.04
C TRP A 72 3.48 16.75 -6.28
N LYS A 73 4.22 16.47 -7.37
CA LYS A 73 4.81 15.15 -7.60
C LYS A 73 5.87 14.80 -6.55
N LYS A 74 6.68 15.78 -6.15
CA LYS A 74 7.74 15.62 -5.15
C LYS A 74 7.20 15.43 -3.74
N GLU A 75 6.20 16.22 -3.36
CA GLU A 75 5.55 16.16 -2.04
C GLU A 75 4.47 15.07 -1.96
N ARG A 76 4.06 14.46 -3.08
CA ARG A 76 3.07 13.37 -3.11
C ARG A 76 3.63 12.02 -3.54
N LEU A 77 4.69 11.54 -2.89
CA LEU A 77 4.89 10.10 -2.76
C LEU A 77 3.80 9.54 -1.82
N HIS A 78 2.53 9.51 -2.25
CA HIS A 78 1.43 8.89 -1.53
C HIS A 78 1.08 7.54 -2.19
N GLY A 79 1.03 6.48 -1.39
CA GLY A 79 0.37 5.22 -1.75
C GLY A 79 1.20 4.21 -2.53
N ALA A 80 0.49 3.25 -3.13
CA ALA A 80 1.01 1.96 -3.59
C ALA A 80 2.12 1.98 -4.67
N ASN A 81 2.50 3.13 -5.23
CA ASN A 81 3.37 3.23 -6.41
C ASN A 81 4.80 3.73 -6.12
N VAL A 82 5.22 3.73 -4.85
CA VAL A 82 6.56 4.17 -4.45
C VAL A 82 7.66 3.16 -4.82
N ILE A 83 7.36 1.85 -4.81
CA ILE A 83 8.31 0.77 -5.09
C ILE A 83 7.88 0.01 -6.35
N ASP A 84 8.78 -0.16 -7.32
CA ASP A 84 8.48 -0.93 -8.54
C ASP A 84 8.31 -2.43 -8.25
N SER A 85 7.43 -3.11 -8.99
CA SER A 85 7.16 -4.55 -8.86
C SER A 85 6.93 -5.19 -10.23
N PRO A 86 7.51 -6.37 -10.53
CA PRO A 86 7.30 -7.04 -11.82
C PRO A 86 5.85 -7.43 -12.12
N ILE A 87 5.02 -7.58 -11.08
CA ILE A 87 3.60 -7.95 -11.19
C ILE A 87 2.67 -6.75 -10.97
N ARG A 88 3.17 -5.53 -11.16
CA ARG A 88 2.43 -4.28 -10.91
C ARG A 88 1.07 -4.23 -11.61
N ASP A 89 0.99 -4.76 -12.83
CA ASP A 89 -0.25 -4.74 -13.63
C ASP A 89 -1.39 -5.58 -13.03
N TYR A 90 -1.08 -6.44 -12.04
CA TYR A 90 -2.02 -7.29 -11.32
C TYR A 90 -2.37 -6.74 -9.93
N ILE A 91 -1.94 -5.52 -9.61
CA ILE A 91 -2.23 -4.87 -8.33
C ILE A 91 -3.30 -3.81 -8.52
N LYS A 92 -4.47 -4.06 -7.95
CA LYS A 92 -5.57 -3.10 -7.84
C LYS A 92 -6.02 -3.03 -6.39
N TYR A 93 -6.31 -1.83 -5.90
CA TYR A 93 -6.81 -1.64 -4.54
C TYR A 93 -8.33 -1.47 -4.53
N GLU A 94 -8.98 -2.04 -3.52
CA GLU A 94 -10.41 -1.92 -3.26
C GLU A 94 -10.70 -1.85 -1.76
N PRO A 95 -11.75 -1.12 -1.35
CA PRO A 95 -12.17 -1.11 0.04
C PRO A 95 -12.80 -2.46 0.40
N THR A 96 -12.25 -3.13 1.42
CA THR A 96 -12.79 -4.39 1.94
C THR A 96 -13.16 -4.24 3.41
N PHE A 97 -14.31 -4.78 3.81
CA PHE A 97 -14.73 -4.83 5.21
C PHE A 97 -14.38 -6.18 5.80
N PHE A 98 -13.67 -6.17 6.93
CA PHE A 98 -13.38 -7.41 7.64
C PHE A 98 -14.63 -7.90 8.39
N LYS A 99 -14.89 -9.19 8.28
CA LYS A 99 -15.99 -9.82 9.03
C LYS A 99 -15.62 -9.88 10.51
N HIS A 100 -16.60 -9.59 11.36
CA HIS A 100 -16.47 -9.84 12.79
C HIS A 100 -16.42 -11.35 13.04
N THR A 101 -15.22 -11.87 13.28
CA THR A 101 -14.97 -13.27 13.60
C THR A 101 -14.26 -13.33 14.96
N GLU A 102 -14.76 -14.16 15.86
CA GLU A 102 -14.28 -14.23 17.24
C GLU A 102 -13.61 -15.56 17.56
N MET A 103 -13.97 -16.64 16.86
CA MET A 103 -13.40 -17.97 17.08
C MET A 103 -12.61 -18.44 15.88
N ALA A 104 -11.55 -19.22 16.12
CA ALA A 104 -10.73 -19.81 15.06
C ALA A 104 -11.55 -20.63 14.06
N LYS A 105 -12.60 -21.33 14.52
CA LYS A 105 -13.51 -22.12 13.67
C LYS A 105 -14.27 -21.31 12.63
N ASP A 106 -14.35 -19.99 12.81
CA ASP A 106 -15.05 -19.07 11.89
C ASP A 106 -14.12 -18.62 10.75
N THR A 107 -12.87 -19.11 10.71
CA THR A 107 -11.82 -18.71 9.78
C THR A 107 -11.33 -19.88 8.93
N MET A 108 -10.75 -19.59 7.77
CA MET A 108 -10.34 -20.61 6.79
C MET A 108 -8.88 -21.06 6.93
N LEU A 109 -8.05 -20.26 7.60
CA LEU A 109 -6.58 -20.41 7.63
C LEU A 109 -6.02 -20.61 9.05
N VAL A 110 -6.86 -20.62 10.08
CA VAL A 110 -6.45 -20.98 11.45
C VAL A 110 -7.46 -21.94 12.08
N GLY A 111 -7.01 -22.71 13.08
CA GLY A 111 -7.79 -23.77 13.72
C GLY A 111 -6.97 -25.04 13.91
N GLU A 112 -7.63 -26.12 14.30
CA GLU A 112 -6.98 -27.43 14.45
C GLU A 112 -6.44 -27.95 13.10
N PRO A 113 -5.29 -28.66 13.09
CA PRO A 113 -4.78 -29.31 11.90
C PRO A 113 -5.83 -30.21 11.25
N SER A 114 -6.09 -30.00 9.96
CA SER A 114 -7.08 -30.76 9.22
C SER A 114 -6.75 -30.80 7.73
N PRO A 115 -7.22 -31.82 6.98
CA PRO A 115 -7.01 -31.87 5.53
C PRO A 115 -7.57 -30.65 4.78
N GLU A 116 -8.62 -30.01 5.32
CA GLU A 116 -9.17 -28.78 4.73
C GLU A 116 -8.25 -27.59 4.95
N LEU A 117 -7.76 -27.40 6.18
CA LEU A 117 -6.79 -26.35 6.51
C LEU A 117 -5.52 -26.47 5.66
N GLU A 118 -5.00 -27.69 5.48
CA GLU A 118 -3.84 -27.94 4.63
C GLU A 118 -4.09 -27.59 3.17
N ARG A 119 -5.27 -27.91 2.62
CA ARG A 119 -5.65 -27.52 1.25
C ARG A 119 -5.72 -26.00 1.11
N ASN A 120 -6.30 -25.31 2.09
CA ASN A 120 -6.44 -23.85 2.06
C ASN A 120 -5.06 -23.17 2.11
N TRP A 121 -4.17 -23.63 2.99
CA TRP A 121 -2.79 -23.13 3.00
C TRP A 121 -2.03 -23.47 1.73
N HIS A 122 -2.18 -24.69 1.19
CA HIS A 122 -1.52 -25.10 -0.05
C HIS A 122 -1.96 -24.24 -1.24
N ALA A 123 -3.25 -23.91 -1.35
CA ALA A 123 -3.79 -23.07 -2.41
C ALA A 123 -3.13 -21.68 -2.47
N ILE A 124 -2.58 -21.19 -1.35
CA ILE A 124 -1.85 -19.93 -1.27
C ILE A 124 -0.33 -20.15 -1.38
N MET A 125 0.21 -21.13 -0.66
CA MET A 125 1.67 -21.37 -0.58
C MET A 125 2.27 -21.91 -1.88
N GLN A 126 1.45 -22.41 -2.83
CA GLN A 126 1.94 -22.75 -4.17
C GLN A 126 2.56 -21.55 -4.92
N TYR A 127 2.28 -20.32 -4.49
CA TYR A 127 2.83 -19.08 -5.06
C TYR A 127 4.05 -18.56 -4.27
N PHE A 128 4.60 -19.35 -3.34
CA PHE A 128 5.68 -18.88 -2.47
C PHE A 128 6.93 -18.48 -3.26
N TYR A 129 7.34 -19.32 -4.22
CA TYR A 129 8.43 -18.99 -5.14
C TYR A 129 7.88 -18.45 -6.45
N ALA A 130 8.58 -17.44 -6.97
CA ALA A 130 8.24 -16.78 -8.21
C ALA A 130 9.50 -16.44 -9.02
N GLU A 131 9.32 -16.40 -10.32
CA GLU A 131 10.29 -15.92 -11.29
C GLU A 131 10.27 -14.40 -11.36
N VAL A 132 11.46 -13.81 -11.34
CA VAL A 132 11.69 -12.38 -11.47
C VAL A 132 12.58 -12.12 -12.69
N PRO A 133 12.19 -11.20 -13.60
CA PRO A 133 12.98 -10.89 -14.79
C PRO A 133 14.38 -10.39 -14.44
N LYS A 134 15.37 -10.79 -15.24
CA LYS A 134 16.76 -10.33 -15.10
C LYS A 134 16.87 -8.81 -15.07
N GLU A 135 16.12 -8.10 -15.91
CA GLU A 135 16.15 -6.64 -16.01
C GLU A 135 15.70 -5.98 -14.70
N TYR A 136 14.78 -6.61 -13.96
CA TYR A 136 14.36 -6.12 -12.65
C TYR A 136 15.49 -6.28 -11.61
N MET A 137 16.15 -7.44 -11.58
CA MET A 137 17.29 -7.67 -10.70
C MET A 137 18.48 -6.76 -10.99
N GLN A 138 18.68 -6.42 -12.28
CA GLN A 138 19.66 -5.43 -12.73
C GLN A 138 19.36 -4.03 -12.18
N LYS A 139 18.10 -3.59 -12.28
CA LYS A 139 17.68 -2.30 -11.70
C LYS A 139 17.91 -2.23 -10.20
N LEU A 140 17.75 -3.35 -9.49
CA LEU A 140 18.03 -3.44 -8.06
C LEU A 140 19.53 -3.53 -7.74
N GLY A 141 20.38 -3.82 -8.72
CA GLY A 141 21.81 -4.07 -8.50
C GLY A 141 22.10 -5.38 -7.74
N ARG A 142 21.19 -6.36 -7.80
CA ARG A 142 21.23 -7.60 -6.98
C ARG A 142 21.50 -8.87 -7.77
N GLU A 143 22.00 -8.76 -9.00
CA GLU A 143 22.29 -9.92 -9.86
C GLU A 143 23.25 -10.92 -9.22
N LYS A 144 24.26 -10.45 -8.48
CA LYS A 144 25.25 -11.33 -7.84
C LYS A 144 24.71 -12.06 -6.61
N GLU A 145 23.68 -11.54 -5.97
CA GLU A 145 23.09 -12.10 -4.74
C GLU A 145 21.99 -13.11 -5.05
N GLY A 146 21.29 -12.92 -6.18
CA GLY A 146 20.12 -13.71 -6.54
C GLY A 146 20.46 -15.12 -7.01
N ILE A 147 19.49 -16.03 -6.87
CA ILE A 147 19.57 -17.38 -7.45
C ILE A 147 19.13 -17.28 -8.91
N ARG A 148 20.09 -17.41 -9.82
CA ARG A 148 19.83 -17.38 -11.27
C ARG A 148 19.38 -18.74 -11.77
N MET A 149 18.26 -18.77 -12.48
CA MET A 149 17.67 -19.97 -13.07
C MET A 149 18.22 -20.23 -14.47
N ALA A 150 17.98 -21.43 -15.02
CA ALA A 150 18.49 -21.86 -16.32
C ALA A 150 18.05 -20.96 -17.49
N ASN A 151 16.84 -20.41 -17.42
CA ASN A 151 16.31 -19.47 -18.40
C ASN A 151 16.92 -18.04 -18.31
N GLY A 152 17.79 -17.80 -17.32
CA GLY A 152 18.48 -16.55 -17.11
C GLY A 152 17.78 -15.55 -16.19
N ASN A 153 16.52 -15.81 -15.80
CA ASN A 153 15.78 -15.07 -14.80
C ASN A 153 16.16 -15.50 -13.38
N TYR A 154 15.52 -14.91 -12.37
CA TYR A 154 15.89 -15.11 -10.96
C TYR A 154 14.73 -15.68 -10.16
N LEU A 155 15.06 -16.58 -9.24
CA LEU A 155 14.13 -17.08 -8.24
C LEU A 155 14.02 -16.06 -7.10
N ALA A 156 12.81 -15.75 -6.69
CA ALA A 156 12.53 -14.93 -5.51
C ALA A 156 11.22 -15.38 -4.84
N ASN A 157 10.90 -14.75 -3.72
CA ASN A 157 9.55 -14.70 -3.18
C ASN A 157 9.12 -13.23 -3.07
N TYR A 158 7.81 -12.99 -3.07
CA TYR A 158 7.28 -11.66 -2.79
C TYR A 158 7.08 -11.47 -1.28
N ALA A 159 7.26 -10.25 -0.79
CA ALA A 159 7.18 -9.99 0.66
C ALA A 159 5.85 -10.43 1.30
N PHE A 160 4.71 -10.24 0.62
CA PHE A 160 3.40 -10.63 1.15
C PHE A 160 3.26 -12.15 1.34
N ILE A 161 3.79 -12.95 0.40
CA ILE A 161 3.69 -14.41 0.48
C ILE A 161 4.65 -14.96 1.52
N HIS A 162 5.78 -14.30 1.73
CA HIS A 162 6.68 -14.60 2.85
C HIS A 162 6.04 -14.27 4.21
N GLN A 163 5.33 -13.15 4.32
CA GLN A 163 4.55 -12.82 5.54
C GLN A 163 3.45 -13.87 5.81
N LEU A 164 2.75 -14.34 4.78
CA LEU A 164 1.76 -15.42 4.92
C LEU A 164 2.41 -16.75 5.33
N HIS A 165 3.60 -17.06 4.79
CA HIS A 165 4.39 -18.19 5.25
C HIS A 165 4.76 -18.07 6.74
N CYS A 166 5.16 -16.89 7.22
CA CYS A 166 5.42 -16.66 8.64
C CYS A 166 4.18 -16.92 9.49
N LEU A 167 3.00 -16.45 9.08
CA LEU A 167 1.75 -16.73 9.78
C LEU A 167 1.44 -18.24 9.80
N LYS A 168 1.64 -18.95 8.69
CA LYS A 168 1.52 -20.42 8.64
C LYS A 168 2.50 -21.09 9.60
N ARG A 169 3.76 -20.67 9.65
CA ARG A 169 4.78 -21.21 10.57
C ARG A 169 4.43 -20.97 12.03
N LEU A 170 3.90 -19.79 12.36
CA LEU A 170 3.43 -19.48 13.72
C LEU A 170 2.22 -20.33 14.10
N HIS A 171 1.29 -20.55 13.17
CA HIS A 171 0.19 -21.50 13.37
C HIS A 171 0.70 -22.92 13.66
N HIS A 172 1.65 -23.43 12.85
CA HIS A 172 2.24 -24.75 13.08
C HIS A 172 2.91 -24.87 14.46
N ASN A 173 3.45 -23.77 14.98
CA ASN A 173 4.07 -23.74 16.30
C ASN A 173 3.09 -23.95 17.47
N PHE A 174 1.78 -23.74 17.25
CA PHE A 174 0.76 -24.12 18.23
C PHE A 174 0.45 -25.63 18.22
N TYR A 175 0.87 -26.35 17.18
CA TYR A 175 0.61 -27.78 16.99
C TYR A 175 1.90 -28.57 16.69
N PRO A 176 2.93 -28.48 17.56
CA PRO A 176 4.23 -29.08 17.31
C PRO A 176 4.15 -30.61 17.16
N ASP A 177 3.30 -31.28 17.94
CA ASP A 177 3.13 -32.74 17.84
C ASP A 177 2.65 -33.20 16.46
N HIS A 178 1.94 -32.33 15.73
CA HIS A 178 1.45 -32.62 14.39
C HIS A 178 2.46 -32.23 13.30
N TYR A 179 3.01 -31.02 13.37
CA TYR A 179 3.84 -30.46 12.30
C TYR A 179 5.35 -30.67 12.48
N PHE A 180 5.79 -30.88 13.71
CA PHE A 180 7.19 -31.09 14.07
C PHE A 180 7.31 -32.22 15.10
N PRO A 181 6.83 -33.45 14.78
CA PRO A 181 6.94 -34.57 15.68
C PRO A 181 8.42 -34.88 15.95
N ASP A 182 8.70 -35.34 17.17
CA ASP A 182 10.02 -35.82 17.58
C ASP A 182 11.15 -34.79 17.37
N MET A 183 10.91 -33.52 17.71
CA MET A 183 11.97 -32.50 17.70
C MET A 183 13.02 -32.75 18.78
N THR A 184 14.29 -32.75 18.36
CA THR A 184 15.45 -32.66 19.25
C THR A 184 15.48 -31.31 19.99
N GLU A 185 16.25 -31.21 21.08
CA GLU A 185 16.41 -29.93 21.80
C GLU A 185 16.95 -28.81 20.90
N ASP A 186 17.90 -29.14 20.01
CA ASP A 186 18.45 -28.18 19.04
C ASP A 186 17.39 -27.72 18.03
N GLU A 187 16.54 -28.61 17.55
CA GLU A 187 15.44 -28.25 16.64
C GLU A 187 14.38 -27.40 17.33
N GLN A 188 14.07 -27.67 18.60
CA GLN A 188 13.16 -26.83 19.39
C GLN A 188 13.74 -25.42 19.55
N ALA A 189 15.03 -25.30 19.82
CA ALA A 189 15.71 -24.01 19.91
C ALA A 189 15.69 -23.26 18.56
N LEU A 190 15.99 -23.95 17.46
CA LEU A 190 15.92 -23.39 16.10
C LEU A 190 14.50 -22.96 15.73
N GLN A 191 13.50 -23.77 16.06
CA GLN A 191 12.08 -23.48 15.79
C GLN A 191 11.60 -22.25 16.56
N LYS A 192 12.06 -22.10 17.81
CA LYS A 192 11.80 -20.90 18.61
C LYS A 192 12.42 -19.66 17.97
N GLU A 193 13.70 -19.72 17.59
CA GLU A 193 14.37 -18.58 16.93
C GLU A 193 13.72 -18.23 15.59
N HIS A 194 13.35 -19.23 14.79
CA HIS A 194 12.62 -19.02 13.54
C HIS A 194 11.28 -18.31 13.81
N SER A 195 10.53 -18.72 14.84
CA SER A 195 9.26 -18.08 15.23
C SER A 195 9.46 -16.62 15.64
N MET A 196 10.51 -16.31 16.40
CA MET A 196 10.81 -14.93 16.82
C MET A 196 11.21 -14.05 15.63
N HIS A 197 12.01 -14.58 14.69
CA HIS A 197 12.34 -13.89 13.44
C HIS A 197 11.08 -13.61 12.60
N CYS A 198 10.18 -14.59 12.47
CA CYS A 198 8.90 -14.43 11.78
C CYS A 198 8.06 -13.31 12.42
N ILE A 199 7.96 -13.27 13.75
CA ILE A 199 7.21 -12.22 14.47
C ILE A 199 7.82 -10.84 14.18
N GLN A 200 9.15 -10.70 14.24
CA GLN A 200 9.83 -9.45 13.95
C GLN A 200 9.53 -8.95 12.53
N MET A 201 9.59 -9.82 11.52
CA MET A 201 9.26 -9.45 10.14
C MET A 201 7.80 -9.02 9.98
N LEU A 202 6.86 -9.67 10.68
CA LEU A 202 5.45 -9.28 10.66
C LEU A 202 5.23 -7.93 11.33
N ILE A 203 5.93 -7.63 12.42
CA ILE A 203 5.91 -6.30 13.06
C ILE A 203 6.40 -5.24 12.07
N GLU A 204 7.54 -5.45 11.42
CA GLU A 204 8.08 -4.52 10.41
C GLU A 204 7.12 -4.33 9.24
N ALA A 205 6.48 -5.40 8.78
CA ALA A 205 5.47 -5.32 7.72
C ALA A 205 4.27 -4.46 8.12
N ILE A 206 3.73 -4.67 9.32
CA ILE A 206 2.60 -3.90 9.85
C ILE A 206 3.00 -2.43 10.01
N MET A 207 4.17 -2.15 10.59
CA MET A 207 4.67 -0.78 10.75
C MET A 207 4.96 -0.09 9.41
N CYS A 208 5.40 -0.85 8.41
CA CYS A 208 5.69 -0.32 7.08
C CYS A 208 4.42 0.07 6.31
N LYS A 209 3.33 -0.70 6.46
CA LYS A 209 2.06 -0.43 5.77
C LYS A 209 1.16 0.51 6.56
N ALA A 210 1.18 0.40 7.89
CA ALA A 210 0.49 1.25 8.86
C ALA A 210 -0.94 1.61 8.44
N ASP A 211 -1.85 0.62 8.43
CA ASP A 211 -3.27 0.85 8.15
C ASP A 211 -3.84 1.93 9.10
N GLU A 212 -4.14 3.08 8.52
CA GLU A 212 -4.55 4.29 9.21
C GLU A 212 -6.07 4.34 9.47
N THR A 213 -6.82 3.30 9.08
CA THR A 213 -8.27 3.27 9.24
C THR A 213 -8.64 3.19 10.72
N PRO A 214 -9.40 4.17 11.27
CA PRO A 214 -9.70 4.20 12.69
C PRO A 214 -10.70 3.09 13.09
N LEU A 215 -10.28 2.22 14.00
CA LEU A 215 -11.17 1.28 14.68
C LEU A 215 -12.04 2.02 15.70
N THR A 216 -13.35 1.97 15.52
CA THR A 216 -14.31 2.55 16.47
C THR A 216 -14.54 1.61 17.64
N MET A 217 -14.90 2.14 18.81
CA MET A 217 -15.12 1.35 20.03
C MET A 217 -16.61 1.24 20.35
N PHE A 218 -17.03 0.13 20.96
CA PHE A 218 -18.38 -0.06 21.46
C PHE A 218 -18.40 -0.81 22.79
N TRP A 219 -19.50 -0.69 23.54
CA TRP A 219 -19.67 -1.35 24.84
C TRP A 219 -20.36 -2.69 24.68
N PHE A 220 -19.91 -3.69 25.44
CA PHE A 220 -20.61 -4.96 25.62
C PHE A 220 -21.47 -4.89 26.89
N ASN A 221 -22.56 -5.65 26.95
CA ASN A 221 -23.36 -5.74 28.18
C ASN A 221 -22.62 -6.55 29.27
N GLU A 222 -21.76 -7.46 28.83
CA GLU A 222 -21.10 -8.48 29.64
C GLU A 222 -19.71 -8.05 30.13
N SER A 223 -19.21 -6.89 29.68
CA SER A 223 -17.85 -6.43 29.98
C SER A 223 -17.82 -4.93 30.28
N ILE A 224 -17.08 -4.57 31.32
CA ILE A 224 -16.75 -3.16 31.63
C ILE A 224 -15.70 -2.58 30.68
N LEU A 225 -15.01 -3.42 29.91
CA LEU A 225 -14.04 -3.00 28.89
C LEU A 225 -14.74 -2.89 27.54
N PRO A 226 -14.50 -1.80 26.77
CA PRO A 226 -15.05 -1.67 25.44
C PRO A 226 -14.38 -2.66 24.47
N GLY A 227 -15.12 -3.05 23.44
CA GLY A 227 -14.61 -3.81 22.30
C GLY A 227 -14.30 -2.92 21.11
N GLY A 228 -13.40 -3.40 20.25
CA GLY A 228 -13.18 -2.79 18.95
C GLY A 228 -14.19 -3.24 17.91
N ASN A 229 -14.87 -2.30 17.27
CA ASN A 229 -15.65 -2.55 16.06
C ASN A 229 -14.68 -2.72 14.88
N ARG A 230 -14.48 -3.98 14.51
CA ARG A 230 -13.58 -4.41 13.44
C ARG A 230 -14.25 -4.43 12.06
N THR A 231 -15.54 -4.07 11.96
CA THR A 231 -16.26 -3.99 10.68
C THR A 231 -16.03 -2.61 10.05
N ILE A 232 -14.76 -2.30 9.76
CA ILE A 232 -14.33 -1.06 9.13
C ILE A 232 -13.78 -1.34 7.72
N ALA A 233 -13.72 -0.32 6.89
CA ALA A 233 -13.21 -0.44 5.53
C ALA A 233 -11.67 -0.38 5.54
N HIS A 234 -11.02 -1.30 4.87
CA HIS A 234 -9.57 -1.34 4.71
C HIS A 234 -9.20 -1.18 3.24
N GLU A 235 -8.09 -0.51 2.94
CA GLU A 235 -7.52 -0.50 1.59
C GLU A 235 -6.81 -1.82 1.31
N CYS A 236 -7.47 -2.73 0.59
CA CYS A 236 -6.97 -4.07 0.31
C CYS A 236 -6.64 -4.25 -1.17
N VAL A 237 -5.71 -5.15 -1.47
CA VAL A 237 -5.45 -5.57 -2.85
C VAL A 237 -6.56 -6.54 -3.30
N ASP A 238 -7.04 -6.40 -4.53
CA ASP A 238 -7.87 -7.38 -5.22
C ASP A 238 -7.10 -8.71 -5.29
N TRP A 239 -7.42 -9.60 -4.36
CA TRP A 239 -6.68 -10.84 -4.17
C TRP A 239 -6.78 -11.75 -5.40
N LYS A 240 -7.92 -11.74 -6.08
CA LYS A 240 -8.12 -12.57 -7.27
C LYS A 240 -7.20 -12.10 -8.40
N LEU A 241 -7.19 -10.80 -8.67
CA LEU A 241 -6.32 -10.24 -9.71
C LEU A 241 -4.83 -10.48 -9.39
N LEU A 242 -4.43 -10.30 -8.13
CA LEU A 242 -3.06 -10.59 -7.70
C LEU A 242 -2.68 -12.04 -7.99
N LEU A 243 -3.55 -13.00 -7.64
CA LEU A 243 -3.30 -14.42 -7.88
C LEU A 243 -3.22 -14.76 -9.37
N GLU A 244 -3.98 -14.09 -10.24
CA GLU A 244 -3.83 -14.23 -11.70
C GLU A 244 -2.44 -13.79 -12.19
N GLY A 245 -1.84 -12.79 -11.54
CA GLY A 245 -0.45 -12.39 -11.79
C GLY A 245 0.55 -13.41 -11.28
N MET A 246 0.36 -13.88 -10.04
CA MET A 246 1.21 -14.89 -9.41
C MET A 246 1.22 -16.21 -10.18
N GLU A 247 0.10 -16.63 -10.74
CA GLU A 247 0.00 -17.85 -11.56
C GLU A 247 0.94 -17.82 -12.77
N LYS A 248 1.21 -16.64 -13.33
CA LYS A 248 2.10 -16.48 -14.49
C LYS A 248 3.57 -16.57 -14.15
N VAL A 249 3.93 -16.32 -12.90
CA VAL A 249 5.32 -16.23 -12.44
C VAL A 249 5.67 -17.29 -11.41
N LYS A 250 4.73 -18.12 -10.95
CA LYS A 250 5.01 -19.13 -9.93
C LYS A 250 6.06 -20.12 -10.40
N VAL A 251 6.87 -20.57 -9.46
CA VAL A 251 7.91 -21.56 -9.68
C VAL A 251 7.72 -22.71 -8.69
N ASP A 252 7.73 -23.95 -9.16
CA ASP A 252 7.73 -25.13 -8.28
C ASP A 252 9.17 -25.42 -7.84
N PRO A 253 9.53 -25.19 -6.56
CA PRO A 253 10.91 -25.41 -6.09
C PRO A 253 11.33 -26.88 -6.10
N PHE A 254 10.38 -27.82 -6.28
CA PHE A 254 10.63 -29.25 -6.32
C PHE A 254 10.83 -29.78 -7.75
N GLU A 255 10.85 -28.90 -8.76
CA GLU A 255 11.23 -29.30 -10.12
C GLU A 255 12.70 -29.74 -10.12
N GLU A 256 12.95 -30.96 -10.61
CA GLU A 256 14.28 -31.55 -10.65
C GLU A 256 15.24 -30.69 -11.48
N GLY A 257 16.43 -30.42 -10.93
CA GLY A 257 17.44 -29.61 -11.59
C GLY A 257 17.19 -28.09 -11.59
N LEU A 258 16.07 -27.61 -11.02
CA LEU A 258 15.81 -26.18 -10.89
C LEU A 258 16.76 -25.52 -9.87
N LEU A 259 16.84 -26.07 -8.67
CA LEU A 259 17.68 -25.55 -7.58
C LEU A 259 18.98 -26.35 -7.49
N ILE A 260 20.06 -25.76 -8.00
CA ILE A 260 21.42 -26.32 -7.92
C ILE A 260 22.27 -25.38 -7.08
N HIS A 261 22.65 -25.82 -5.89
CA HIS A 261 23.53 -25.06 -5.01
C HIS A 261 24.98 -25.14 -5.52
N PRO A 262 25.69 -24.02 -5.73
CA PRO A 262 27.05 -24.01 -6.30
C PRO A 262 28.07 -24.87 -5.55
N LYS A 263 27.90 -25.02 -4.23
CA LYS A 263 28.76 -25.85 -3.37
C LYS A 263 28.26 -27.29 -3.15
N PHE A 264 26.94 -27.51 -3.17
CA PHE A 264 26.33 -28.74 -2.65
C PHE A 264 25.58 -29.55 -3.73
N GLY A 265 25.47 -29.03 -4.95
CA GLY A 265 24.78 -29.72 -6.04
C GLY A 265 23.27 -29.53 -6.00
N ALA A 266 22.53 -30.47 -6.58
CA ALA A 266 21.07 -30.44 -6.65
C ALA A 266 20.46 -30.42 -5.23
N VAL A 267 19.55 -29.47 -4.98
CA VAL A 267 18.86 -29.32 -3.69
C VAL A 267 17.74 -30.36 -3.54
N VAL A 268 17.06 -30.68 -4.65
CA VAL A 268 15.95 -31.63 -4.73
C VAL A 268 16.23 -32.69 -5.82
N PRO A 269 17.21 -33.59 -5.62
CA PRO A 269 17.59 -34.58 -6.62
C PRO A 269 16.46 -35.56 -6.98
N ASP A 270 15.55 -35.82 -6.04
CA ASP A 270 14.40 -36.73 -6.20
C ASP A 270 13.07 -35.95 -6.19
N GLY A 271 13.11 -34.67 -6.60
CA GLY A 271 11.96 -33.78 -6.60
C GLY A 271 11.28 -33.70 -5.23
N ARG A 272 9.95 -33.92 -5.20
CA ARG A 272 9.13 -33.86 -3.97
C ARG A 272 9.41 -34.97 -2.95
N ASP A 273 10.06 -36.05 -3.37
CA ASP A 273 10.43 -37.17 -2.48
C ASP A 273 11.78 -36.93 -1.79
N THR A 274 12.46 -35.82 -2.09
CA THR A 274 13.72 -35.44 -1.45
C THR A 274 13.53 -35.20 0.05
N VAL A 275 14.34 -35.85 0.87
CA VAL A 275 14.44 -35.57 2.31
C VAL A 275 15.54 -34.54 2.56
N LEU A 276 15.18 -33.41 3.16
CA LEU A 276 16.11 -32.34 3.52
C LEU A 276 16.49 -32.42 5.00
N ASP A 277 17.79 -32.32 5.30
CA ASP A 277 18.31 -32.38 6.68
C ASP A 277 17.80 -31.23 7.57
N ASN A 278 17.55 -30.05 7.00
CA ASN A 278 17.04 -28.89 7.73
C ASN A 278 15.52 -28.75 7.60
N ARG A 279 14.76 -29.58 8.32
CA ARG A 279 13.28 -29.51 8.34
C ARG A 279 12.71 -28.23 8.96
N ILE A 280 13.50 -27.51 9.78
CA ILE A 280 13.08 -26.23 10.37
C ILE A 280 13.13 -25.08 9.34
N GLY A 281 14.00 -25.18 8.33
CA GLY A 281 14.15 -24.16 7.29
C GLY A 281 14.80 -22.87 7.81
N TYR A 282 15.54 -22.94 8.92
CA TYR A 282 16.27 -21.82 9.52
C TYR A 282 17.72 -22.20 9.75
N VAL A 283 18.64 -21.25 9.56
CA VAL A 283 20.08 -21.47 9.76
C VAL A 283 20.61 -20.39 10.70
N MET A 284 21.05 -20.81 11.90
CA MET A 284 21.71 -19.92 12.86
C MET A 284 23.03 -19.38 12.27
N HIS A 285 23.27 -18.08 12.44
CA HIS A 285 24.52 -17.43 12.03
C HIS A 285 24.90 -17.66 10.55
N ALA A 286 23.90 -17.72 9.66
CA ALA A 286 24.14 -17.93 8.24
C ALA A 286 25.02 -16.83 7.64
N THR A 287 26.10 -17.23 6.96
CA THR A 287 26.95 -16.35 6.15
C THR A 287 26.56 -16.47 4.68
N PRO A 288 26.44 -15.35 3.93
CA PRO A 288 26.20 -15.40 2.49
C PRO A 288 27.24 -16.25 1.75
N LEU A 289 26.81 -16.93 0.68
CA LEU A 289 27.74 -17.72 -0.14
C LEU A 289 28.77 -16.79 -0.79
N ASP A 290 30.04 -17.14 -0.66
CA ASP A 290 31.13 -16.49 -1.40
C ASP A 290 30.99 -16.80 -2.90
N ARG A 291 30.47 -15.83 -3.65
CA ARG A 291 30.21 -15.94 -5.10
C ARG A 291 31.47 -15.76 -5.95
N ASP A 292 32.57 -15.28 -5.37
CA ASP A 292 33.85 -15.22 -6.08
C ASP A 292 34.51 -16.61 -6.07
N LYS A 293 34.30 -17.39 -5.00
CA LYS A 293 34.75 -18.78 -4.89
C LYS A 293 33.78 -19.79 -5.52
N TYR A 294 32.48 -19.55 -5.41
CA TYR A 294 31.42 -20.42 -5.91
C TYR A 294 30.43 -19.62 -6.78
N PRO A 295 30.80 -19.34 -8.05
CA PRO A 295 29.98 -18.54 -8.96
C PRO A 295 28.63 -19.20 -9.28
#